data_AF-A0A7C5CIA9-F1
#
_entry.id   AF-A0A7C5CIA9-F1
#
_cell.length_a   1.000
_cell.length_b   1.000
_cell.length_c   1.000
_cell.angle_alpha   90.00
_cell.angle_beta   90.00
_cell.angle_gamma   90.00
#
_symmetry.space_group_name_H-M   'P 1'
#
loop_
_entity.id
_entity.type
_entity.pdbx_description
1 polymer ?
#
loop_
_entity_poly.entity_id
_entity_poly.type
_entity_poly.pdbx_seq_one_letter_code
_entity_poly.pdbx_strand_id
1 'polypeptide(L)'
;MKEGKSKMRCPEARKLISALVDGELEQMVRQDLERHIAVCPPCAHYRTEMMVLREKLSALPELESPPFLFSRIEARLQRATRVRPLLRFASIAALVIVILVAGFIGDMIGKYIFEFSRSSVSKEQMISEAIAPLSDAPAYSLSYIVFSGEEGTIYEK
;
A
#
# COMPACT_ATOMS: atom_id res chain seq x y z
N MET A 1 25.09 46.89 -10.21
CA MET A 1 24.62 46.31 -8.93
C MET A 1 25.31 44.98 -8.71
N LYS A 2 26.13 44.85 -7.66
CA LYS A 2 26.94 43.65 -7.39
C LYS A 2 26.12 42.60 -6.65
N GLU A 3 26.13 41.37 -7.17
CA GLU A 3 25.52 40.18 -6.58
C GLU A 3 26.26 39.80 -5.28
N GLY A 4 25.62 40.02 -4.14
CA GLY A 4 26.02 39.40 -2.87
C GLY A 4 25.63 37.92 -2.90
N LYS A 5 26.60 37.03 -2.67
CA LYS A 5 26.57 35.59 -2.95
C LYS A 5 25.59 34.80 -2.04
N SER A 6 24.29 35.00 -2.23
CA SER A 6 23.24 34.06 -1.84
C SER A 6 22.71 33.38 -3.12
N LYS A 7 22.43 32.07 -3.10
CA LYS A 7 21.91 31.32 -4.25
C LYS A 7 20.60 31.92 -4.84
N MET A 8 19.84 32.65 -4.03
CA MET A 8 18.57 33.28 -4.39
C MET A 8 18.75 34.58 -5.19
N ARG A 9 17.92 34.76 -6.21
CA ARG A 9 17.94 35.95 -7.07
C ARG A 9 16.99 37.03 -6.54
N CYS A 10 17.32 38.31 -6.77
CA CYS A 10 16.50 39.43 -6.29
C CYS A 10 15.01 39.37 -6.69
N PRO A 11 14.62 38.99 -7.93
CA PRO A 11 13.21 38.89 -8.30
C PRO A 11 12.45 37.79 -7.53
N GLU A 12 13.13 36.69 -7.24
CA GLU A 12 12.59 35.59 -6.43
C GLU A 12 12.45 36.01 -4.97
N ALA A 13 13.51 36.62 -4.42
CA ALA A 13 13.51 37.16 -3.07
C ALA A 13 12.35 38.15 -2.86
N ARG A 14 12.12 39.07 -3.80
CA ARG A 14 11.01 40.04 -3.73
C ARG A 14 9.63 39.40 -3.67
N LYS A 15 9.41 38.29 -4.39
CA LYS A 15 8.15 37.53 -4.31
C LYS A 15 7.96 36.91 -2.93
N LEU A 16 9.03 36.39 -2.34
CA LEU A 16 8.99 35.70 -1.05
C LEU A 16 8.93 36.66 0.15
N ILE A 17 9.36 37.92 0.00
CA ILE A 17 9.36 38.91 1.09
C ILE A 17 7.96 39.18 1.65
N SER A 18 6.88 39.14 0.84
CA SER A 18 5.51 39.29 1.38
C SER A 18 5.18 38.15 2.34
N ALA A 19 5.33 36.91 1.89
CA ALA A 19 5.11 35.72 2.72
C ALA A 19 6.03 35.67 3.96
N LEU A 20 7.25 36.21 3.86
CA LEU A 20 8.13 36.38 5.02
C LEU A 20 7.52 37.34 6.04
N VAL A 21 7.02 38.49 5.59
CA VAL A 21 6.39 39.51 6.43
C VAL A 21 5.12 38.99 7.07
N ASP A 22 4.38 38.12 6.40
CA ASP A 22 3.15 37.48 6.93
C ASP A 22 3.44 36.26 7.83
N GLY A 23 4.67 35.75 7.84
CA GLY A 23 5.08 34.61 8.67
C GLY A 23 4.81 33.23 8.05
N GLU A 24 4.44 33.18 6.77
CA GLU A 24 3.95 31.98 6.07
C GLU A 24 5.06 31.11 5.43
N LEU A 25 6.32 31.55 5.49
CA LEU A 25 7.43 30.80 4.92
C LEU A 25 7.88 29.63 5.81
N GLU A 26 8.16 28.49 5.16
CA GLU A 26 8.88 27.37 5.76
C GLU A 26 10.28 27.80 6.24
N GLN A 27 10.75 27.19 7.33
CA GLN A 27 11.99 27.57 8.00
C GLN A 27 13.22 27.58 7.08
N MET A 28 13.36 26.59 6.19
CA MET A 28 14.50 26.53 5.26
C MET A 28 14.46 27.69 4.25
N VAL A 29 13.30 27.94 3.65
CA VAL A 29 13.12 29.03 2.67
C VAL A 29 13.31 30.41 3.33
N ARG A 30 12.82 30.56 4.57
CA ARG A 30 13.02 31.75 5.39
C ARG A 30 14.51 32.05 5.58
N GLN A 31 15.30 31.06 5.99
CA GLN A 31 16.75 31.24 6.22
C GLN A 31 17.50 31.62 4.94
N ASP A 32 17.14 31.02 3.81
CA ASP A 32 17.74 31.35 2.50
C ASP A 32 17.46 32.80 2.10
N LEU A 33 16.21 33.24 2.30
CA LEU A 33 15.78 34.60 2.03
C LEU A 33 16.42 35.62 2.97
N GLU A 34 16.50 35.32 4.26
CA GLU A 34 17.15 36.21 5.25
C GLU A 34 18.64 36.39 4.95
N ARG A 35 19.34 35.31 4.53
CA ARG A 35 20.72 35.40 4.06
C ARG A 35 20.85 36.31 2.83
N HIS A 36 19.92 36.24 1.87
CA HIS A 36 19.88 37.14 0.73
C HIS A 36 19.69 38.60 1.16
N ILE A 37 18.72 38.86 2.04
CA ILE A 37 18.39 40.19 2.53
C ILE A 37 19.56 40.82 3.28
N ALA A 38 20.30 40.03 4.06
CA ALA A 38 21.49 40.49 4.78
C ALA A 38 22.60 41.03 3.87
N VAL A 39 22.69 40.54 2.62
CA VAL A 39 23.75 40.92 1.66
C VAL A 39 23.25 41.80 0.52
N CYS A 40 21.93 42.03 0.41
CA CYS A 40 21.30 42.75 -0.69
C CYS A 40 20.52 43.97 -0.17
N PRO A 41 21.12 45.18 -0.17
CA PRO A 41 20.47 46.40 0.29
C PRO A 41 19.12 46.71 -0.38
N PRO A 42 18.95 46.51 -1.72
CA PRO A 42 17.65 46.70 -2.37
C PRO A 42 16.54 45.80 -1.82
N CYS A 43 16.85 44.55 -1.45
CA CYS A 43 15.88 43.62 -0.89
C CYS A 43 15.62 43.89 0.59
N ALA A 44 16.62 44.40 1.34
CA ALA A 44 16.42 44.90 2.70
C ALA A 44 15.46 46.10 2.72
N HIS A 45 15.66 47.08 1.82
CA HIS A 45 14.74 48.22 1.69
C HIS A 45 13.31 47.78 1.39
N TYR A 46 13.15 46.86 0.42
CA TYR A 46 11.84 46.35 0.05
C TYR A 46 11.14 45.62 1.22
N ARG A 47 11.89 44.85 2.03
CA ARG A 47 11.34 44.25 3.26
C ARG A 47 10.83 45.31 4.23
N THR A 48 11.58 46.39 4.43
CA THR A 48 11.17 47.49 5.31
C THR A 48 9.89 48.16 4.80
N GLU A 49 9.78 48.41 3.50
CA GLU A 49 8.55 48.96 2.89
C GLU A 49 7.33 48.06 3.16
N MET A 50 7.49 46.74 3.00
CA MET A 50 6.42 45.77 3.28
C MET A 50 6.05 45.72 4.77
N MET A 51 7.02 45.84 5.68
CA MET A 51 6.75 45.91 7.12
C MET A 51 5.96 47.16 7.51
N VAL A 52 6.33 48.33 6.97
CA VAL A 52 5.59 49.59 7.20
C VAL A 52 4.16 49.48 6.67
N LEU A 53 3.97 48.85 5.51
CA LEU A 53 2.63 48.58 4.98
C LEU A 53 1.81 47.69 5.93
N ARG A 54 2.40 46.58 6.40
CA ARG A 54 1.75 45.67 7.36
C ARG A 54 1.37 46.39 8.64
N GLU A 55 2.25 47.23 9.19
CA GLU A 55 1.99 48.00 10.40
C GLU A 55 0.80 48.96 10.21
N LYS A 56 0.77 49.71 9.10
CA LYS A 56 -0.36 50.59 8.77
C LYS A 56 -1.67 49.83 8.61
N LEU A 57 -1.63 48.64 8.01
CA LEU A 57 -2.82 47.79 7.87
C LEU A 57 -3.26 47.23 9.24
N SER A 58 -2.33 46.88 10.12
CA SER A 58 -2.66 46.38 11.46
C SER A 58 -3.25 47.45 12.39
N ALA A 59 -3.02 48.72 12.09
CA ALA A 59 -3.59 49.85 12.82
C ALA A 59 -5.02 50.21 12.39
N LEU A 60 -5.58 49.55 11.37
CA LEU A 60 -6.98 49.73 10.97
C LEU A 60 -7.92 49.26 12.11
N PRO A 61 -9.07 49.93 12.28
CA PRO A 61 -10.04 49.51 13.28
C PRO A 61 -10.53 48.09 12.99
N GLU A 62 -10.68 47.30 14.05
CA GLU A 62 -11.23 45.96 13.94
C GLU A 62 -12.70 46.07 13.49
N LEU A 63 -13.02 45.38 12.39
CA LEU A 63 -14.36 45.36 11.83
C LEU A 63 -15.14 44.23 12.50
N GLU A 64 -16.28 44.55 13.10
CA GLU A 64 -17.16 43.51 13.64
C GLU A 64 -17.60 42.55 12.52
N SER A 65 -17.29 41.27 12.70
CA SER A 65 -17.79 40.23 11.80
C SER A 65 -19.30 40.10 11.94
N PRO A 66 -20.06 39.96 10.83
CA PRO A 66 -21.48 39.66 10.90
C PRO A 66 -21.75 38.40 11.75
N PRO A 67 -22.80 38.38 12.59
CA PRO A 67 -23.05 37.30 13.55
C PRO A 67 -23.29 35.94 12.87
N PHE A 68 -23.73 35.94 11.61
CA PHE A 68 -24.00 34.73 10.83
C PHE A 68 -22.78 34.21 10.04
N LEU A 69 -21.62 34.87 10.11
CA LEU A 69 -20.45 34.46 9.31
C LEU A 69 -19.94 33.09 9.76
N PHE A 70 -19.76 32.90 11.07
CA PHE A 70 -19.27 31.65 11.64
C PHE A 70 -20.18 30.47 11.33
N SER A 71 -21.50 30.64 11.50
CA SER A 71 -22.47 29.58 11.20
C SER A 71 -22.50 29.21 9.71
N ARG A 72 -22.31 30.19 8.81
CA ARG A 72 -22.20 29.93 7.35
C ARG A 72 -20.92 29.18 6.99
N ILE A 73 -19.79 29.51 7.64
CA ILE A 73 -18.52 28.81 7.43
C ILE A 73 -18.64 27.36 7.91
N GLU A 74 -19.17 27.16 9.11
CA GLU A 74 -19.37 25.83 9.68
C GLU A 74 -20.27 24.97 8.80
N ALA A 75 -21.42 25.50 8.36
CA ALA A 75 -22.33 24.78 7.49
C ALA A 75 -21.68 24.36 6.15
N ARG A 76 -20.74 25.16 5.62
CA ARG A 76 -19.97 24.79 4.42
C ARG A 76 -18.91 23.72 4.70
N LEU A 77 -18.17 23.83 5.81
CA LEU A 77 -17.18 22.82 6.21
C LEU A 77 -17.84 21.46 6.46
N GLN A 78 -18.99 21.44 7.12
CA GLN A 78 -19.75 20.21 7.36
C GLN A 78 -20.25 19.59 6.04
N ARG A 79 -20.68 20.39 5.06
CA ARG A 79 -21.07 19.87 3.74
C ARG A 79 -19.89 19.29 2.97
N ALA A 80 -18.73 19.94 3.03
CA ALA A 80 -17.51 19.48 2.35
C ALA A 80 -16.98 18.16 2.92
N THR A 81 -17.12 17.95 4.24
CA THR A 81 -16.62 16.75 4.93
C THR A 81 -17.65 15.63 5.09
N ARG A 82 -18.91 15.87 4.68
CA ARG A 82 -19.96 14.85 4.74
C ARG A 82 -19.75 13.80 3.66
N VAL A 83 -18.95 12.79 3.96
CA VAL A 83 -18.96 11.52 3.23
C VAL A 83 -20.36 10.92 3.32
N ARG A 84 -20.93 10.51 2.18
CA ARG A 84 -22.29 9.97 2.13
C ARG A 84 -22.39 8.74 3.04
N PRO A 85 -23.38 8.65 3.95
CA PRO A 85 -23.49 7.53 4.89
C PRO A 85 -23.62 6.19 4.17
N LEU A 86 -24.28 6.17 3.01
CA LEU A 86 -24.38 5.02 2.12
C LEU A 86 -23.01 4.44 1.72
N LEU A 87 -21.98 5.26 1.53
CA LEU A 87 -20.63 4.78 1.20
C LEU A 87 -19.94 4.08 2.38
N ARG A 88 -20.19 4.55 3.62
CA ARG A 88 -19.67 3.90 4.84
C ARG A 88 -20.33 2.54 5.08
N PHE A 89 -21.65 2.43 4.86
CA PHE A 89 -22.34 1.15 4.96
C PHE A 89 -21.97 0.21 3.81
N ALA A 90 -21.75 0.72 2.60
CA ALA A 90 -21.31 -0.08 1.46
C ALA A 90 -19.94 -0.74 1.70
N SER A 91 -18.98 -0.05 2.33
CA SER A 91 -17.67 -0.65 2.65
C SER A 91 -17.76 -1.78 3.69
N ILE A 92 -18.63 -1.61 4.70
CA ILE A 92 -18.85 -2.65 5.72
C ILE A 92 -19.57 -3.85 5.11
N ALA A 93 -20.62 -3.62 4.33
CA ALA A 93 -21.36 -4.67 3.66
C ALA A 93 -20.47 -5.47 2.68
N ALA A 94 -19.61 -4.79 1.91
CA ALA A 94 -18.66 -5.45 1.01
C ALA A 94 -17.69 -6.37 1.78
N LEU A 95 -17.16 -5.91 2.92
CA LEU A 95 -16.26 -6.71 3.75
C LEU A 95 -16.96 -7.94 4.34
N VAL A 96 -18.19 -7.79 4.80
CA VAL A 96 -19.01 -8.92 5.29
C VAL A 96 -19.26 -9.94 4.16
N ILE A 97 -19.61 -9.48 2.97
CA ILE A 97 -19.84 -10.36 1.81
C ILE A 97 -18.56 -11.13 1.46
N VAL A 98 -17.39 -10.48 1.45
CA VAL A 98 -16.11 -11.15 1.17
C VAL A 98 -15.82 -12.24 2.19
N ILE A 99 -16.04 -11.99 3.48
CA ILE A 99 -15.84 -12.99 4.54
C ILE A 99 -16.79 -14.18 4.36
N LEU A 100 -18.06 -13.92 4.09
CA LEU A 100 -19.06 -14.98 3.87
C LEU A 100 -18.73 -15.83 2.63
N VAL A 101 -18.32 -15.19 1.53
CA VAL A 101 -17.93 -15.88 0.29
C VAL A 101 -16.67 -16.72 0.52
N ALA A 102 -15.64 -16.17 1.19
CA ALA A 102 -14.42 -16.91 1.49
C ALA A 102 -14.68 -18.11 2.41
N GLY A 103 -15.53 -17.95 3.44
CA GLY A 103 -15.94 -19.05 4.31
C GLY A 103 -16.71 -20.14 3.57
N PHE A 104 -17.63 -19.75 2.67
CA PHE A 104 -18.40 -20.70 1.88
C PHE A 104 -17.53 -21.48 0.89
N ILE A 105 -16.58 -20.80 0.22
CA ILE A 105 -15.61 -21.44 -0.68
C ILE A 105 -14.71 -22.41 0.11
N GLY A 106 -14.25 -22.03 1.30
CA GLY A 106 -13.46 -22.89 2.18
C GLY A 106 -14.20 -24.16 2.60
N ASP A 107 -15.48 -24.05 3.01
CA ASP A 107 -16.33 -25.21 3.36
C ASP A 107 -16.53 -26.15 2.16
N MET A 108 -16.77 -25.59 0.97
CA MET A 108 -16.91 -26.37 -0.27
C MET A 108 -15.64 -27.14 -0.62
N ILE A 109 -14.48 -26.48 -0.61
CA ILE A 109 -13.20 -27.14 -0.94
C ILE A 109 -12.84 -28.20 0.11
N GLY A 110 -13.09 -27.93 1.40
CA GLY A 110 -12.83 -28.88 2.48
C GLY A 110 -13.63 -30.18 2.34
N LYS A 111 -14.92 -30.08 1.98
CA LYS A 111 -15.77 -31.26 1.74
C LYS A 111 -15.29 -32.09 0.54
N TYR A 112 -14.92 -31.43 -0.56
CA TYR A 112 -14.40 -32.12 -1.75
C TYR A 112 -13.10 -32.88 -1.48
N ILE A 113 -12.16 -32.29 -0.75
CA ILE A 113 -10.88 -32.94 -0.42
C ILE A 113 -11.08 -34.10 0.56
N PHE A 114 -11.98 -33.95 1.54
CA PHE A 114 -12.25 -34.99 2.53
C PHE A 114 -12.93 -36.23 1.90
N GLU A 115 -13.84 -36.02 0.96
CA GLU A 115 -14.50 -37.10 0.23
C GLU A 115 -13.52 -37.88 -0.69
N PHE A 116 -12.58 -37.16 -1.31
CA PHE A 116 -11.48 -37.77 -2.07
C PHE A 116 -10.57 -38.63 -1.17
N SER A 117 -10.25 -38.18 0.04
CA SER A 117 -9.43 -38.95 1.00
C SER A 117 -10.15 -40.21 1.51
N ARG A 118 -11.48 -40.19 1.64
CA ARG A 118 -12.25 -41.37 2.06
C ARG A 118 -12.25 -42.47 0.98
N SER A 119 -12.23 -42.07 -0.30
CA SER A 119 -12.18 -43.02 -1.43
C SER A 119 -10.80 -43.67 -1.65
N SER A 120 -9.72 -43.08 -1.13
CA SER A 120 -8.37 -43.62 -1.24
C SER A 120 -8.08 -44.70 -0.19
N VAL A 121 -8.67 -44.63 1.00
CA VAL A 121 -8.56 -45.68 2.03
C VAL A 121 -9.17 -47.02 1.58
N SER A 122 -10.27 -46.97 0.80
CA SER A 122 -10.90 -48.19 0.26
C SER A 122 -10.05 -48.92 -0.79
N LYS A 123 -9.05 -48.25 -1.39
CA LYS A 123 -8.17 -48.87 -2.40
C LYS A 123 -7.02 -49.65 -1.77
N GLU A 124 -6.55 -49.28 -0.58
CA GLU A 124 -5.47 -50.00 0.10
C GLU A 124 -5.93 -51.37 0.62
N GLN A 125 -7.21 -51.53 1.00
CA GLN A 125 -7.77 -52.84 1.39
C GLN A 125 -7.99 -53.82 0.22
N MET A 126 -8.09 -53.34 -1.02
CA MET A 126 -8.23 -54.24 -2.17
C MET A 126 -6.91 -54.93 -2.56
N ILE A 127 -5.75 -54.39 -2.14
CA ILE A 127 -4.45 -55.02 -2.41
C ILE A 127 -4.18 -56.14 -1.39
N SER A 128 -4.65 -56.02 -0.14
CA SER A 128 -4.41 -57.06 0.88
C SER A 128 -5.18 -58.36 0.65
N GLU A 129 -6.37 -58.29 0.03
CA GLU A 129 -7.19 -59.49 -0.22
C GLU A 129 -6.70 -60.30 -1.43
N ALA A 130 -6.01 -59.67 -2.39
CA ALA A 130 -5.47 -60.33 -3.58
C ALA A 130 -4.13 -61.05 -3.33
N ILE A 131 -3.39 -60.69 -2.27
CA ILE A 131 -2.07 -61.26 -1.94
C ILE A 131 -2.18 -62.41 -0.93
N ALA A 132 -3.31 -62.54 -0.22
CA ALA A 132 -3.57 -63.59 0.77
C ALA A 132 -3.33 -65.04 0.30
N PRO A 133 -3.64 -65.46 -0.95
CA PRO A 133 -3.46 -66.87 -1.33
C PRO A 133 -2.01 -67.23 -1.71
N LEU A 134 -1.08 -66.27 -1.77
CA LEU A 134 0.32 -66.52 -2.15
C LEU A 134 1.27 -66.71 -0.95
N SER A 135 0.80 -66.48 0.29
CA SER A 135 1.63 -66.62 1.48
C SER A 135 1.76 -68.04 2.02
N ASP A 136 0.96 -68.99 1.51
CA ASP A 136 0.94 -70.38 1.97
C ASP A 136 1.81 -71.32 1.11
N ALA A 137 2.63 -70.79 0.20
CA ALA A 137 3.57 -71.61 -0.57
C ALA A 137 4.79 -71.99 0.30
N PRO A 138 5.00 -73.28 0.63
CA PRO A 138 6.14 -73.68 1.45
C PRO A 138 7.45 -73.46 0.71
N ALA A 139 8.43 -72.97 1.45
CA ALA A 139 9.75 -72.63 0.94
C ALA A 139 10.54 -73.91 0.57
N TYR A 140 11.16 -73.87 -0.62
CA TYR A 140 12.29 -74.68 -1.11
C TYR A 140 12.15 -76.22 -1.12
N SER A 141 11.86 -76.78 -2.29
CA SER A 141 12.81 -77.53 -3.13
C SER A 141 12.08 -77.74 -4.46
N LEU A 142 12.54 -77.36 -5.65
CA LEU A 142 13.86 -77.49 -6.24
C LEU A 142 14.02 -76.41 -7.33
N SER A 143 15.27 -75.99 -7.49
CA SER A 143 15.89 -75.60 -8.75
C SER A 143 15.12 -75.98 -10.01
N TYR A 144 14.76 -75.00 -10.83
CA TYR A 144 14.94 -75.01 -12.29
C TYR A 144 14.38 -73.69 -12.85
N ILE A 145 15.21 -72.65 -12.83
CA ILE A 145 15.12 -71.62 -13.88
C ILE A 145 15.88 -72.22 -15.07
N VAL A 146 15.15 -72.73 -16.07
CA VAL A 146 15.71 -72.90 -17.41
C VAL A 146 15.04 -71.85 -18.29
N PHE A 147 15.84 -70.84 -18.56
CA PHE A 147 15.65 -69.83 -19.58
C PHE A 147 16.04 -70.49 -20.93
N SER A 148 15.07 -70.97 -21.71
CA SER A 148 15.32 -71.31 -23.11
C SER A 148 15.01 -70.09 -23.97
N GLY A 149 16.02 -69.22 -24.06
CA GLY A 149 16.15 -68.25 -25.14
C GLY A 149 16.72 -68.93 -26.39
N GLU A 150 16.29 -68.41 -27.53
CA GLU A 150 16.40 -68.96 -28.87
C GLU A 150 17.81 -69.26 -29.38
N GLU A 151 17.83 -70.21 -30.32
CA GLU A 151 18.95 -70.63 -31.17
C GLU A 151 19.61 -69.42 -31.88
N GLY A 152 20.95 -69.39 -31.94
CA GLY A 152 21.63 -68.36 -32.72
C GLY A 152 23.16 -68.35 -32.63
N THR A 153 23.79 -69.18 -33.47
CA THR A 153 25.08 -68.92 -34.16
C THR A 153 26.39 -68.75 -33.36
N ILE A 154 27.22 -69.82 -33.42
CA ILE A 154 28.60 -69.97 -33.96
C ILE A 154 29.62 -68.81 -33.80
N TYR A 155 30.89 -69.21 -33.60
CA TYR A 155 32.21 -68.54 -33.73
C TYR A 155 32.88 -68.28 -32.35
N GLU A 156 34.17 -68.54 -32.09
CA GLU A 156 35.34 -68.93 -32.90
C GLU A 156 36.51 -69.32 -31.96
N LYS A 157 37.43 -70.15 -32.50
CA LYS A 157 38.84 -70.45 -32.13
C LYS A 157 39.18 -71.23 -30.86
#